data_AF-A0A9W5T919-F1
#
_entry.id   AF-A0A9W5T919-F1
#
_cell.length_a   1.000
_cell.length_b   1.000
_cell.length_c   1.000
_cell.angle_alpha   90.00
_cell.angle_beta   90.00
_cell.angle_gamma   90.00
#
_symmetry.space_group_name_H-M   'P 1'
#
loop_
_entity.id
_entity.type
_entity.pdbx_description
1 polymer ?
#
loop_
_entity_poly.entity_id
_entity_poly.type
_entity_poly.pdbx_seq_one_letter_code
_entity_poly.pdbx_strand_id
1 'polypeptide(L)'
;MATIANDNNQQDAVPDAGLGKQNLTNLDFNAQAALILNQHAAIVADMRERDQVKHDKTAHPIAHIKLTSRIEVRIQQVRSDLEILHVIYERITTSKKHRKKYTDEDIKNFEDTLHNLVEQCSMYDGGKYRRQTTAKRRLNVDFSAADGPEEVTEEERMRASESIQRWRKRDQDFDHQLLEIGEAVERIGDVAVVIGEKANEQAKKAIQTMSKVQETTDEISTVSYQIKTLLKRRYNLELGFRIGLIITFLIMFCVFIFALIKFLKS
;
A
#
# COMPACT_ATOMS: atom_id res chain seq x y z
N MET A 1 -17.68 -24.99 34.39
CA MET A 1 -18.20 -25.42 33.07
C MET A 1 -18.15 -24.21 32.15
N ALA A 2 -17.37 -24.36 31.10
CA ALA A 2 -17.13 -23.52 29.92
C ALA A 2 -17.78 -22.13 29.81
N THR A 3 -16.92 -21.12 29.91
CA THR A 3 -17.00 -19.83 29.21
C THR A 3 -16.85 -20.07 27.70
N ILE A 4 -17.86 -19.70 26.91
CA ILE A 4 -17.79 -19.71 25.44
C ILE A 4 -18.11 -18.32 24.91
N ALA A 5 -17.20 -17.87 24.04
CA ALA A 5 -17.35 -16.89 22.97
C ALA A 5 -17.55 -15.41 23.34
N ASN A 6 -16.47 -14.65 23.23
CA ASN A 6 -16.52 -13.36 22.53
C ASN A 6 -15.16 -13.03 21.90
N ASP A 7 -14.86 -13.66 20.75
CA ASP A 7 -13.57 -13.50 20.05
C ASP A 7 -13.74 -13.21 18.54
N ASN A 8 -14.88 -12.65 18.13
CA ASN A 8 -15.22 -12.42 16.72
C ASN A 8 -14.98 -10.99 16.21
N ASN A 9 -14.15 -10.18 16.88
CA ASN A 9 -13.98 -8.77 16.52
C ASN A 9 -12.59 -8.39 15.99
N GLN A 10 -11.79 -9.36 15.50
CA GLN A 10 -10.40 -9.11 15.11
C GLN A 10 -10.05 -9.29 13.62
N GLN A 11 -11.01 -9.52 12.72
CA GLN A 11 -10.70 -9.84 11.30
C GLN A 11 -11.18 -8.84 10.24
N ASP A 12 -11.71 -7.68 10.63
CA ASP A 12 -12.14 -6.63 9.69
C ASP A 12 -11.11 -5.49 9.51
N ALA A 13 -9.84 -5.71 9.86
CA ALA A 13 -8.78 -4.80 9.47
C ALA A 13 -8.46 -4.99 7.98
N VAL A 14 -9.00 -4.10 7.14
CA VAL A 14 -8.46 -3.89 5.78
C VAL A 14 -6.98 -3.52 5.95
N PRO A 15 -6.04 -4.24 5.31
CA PRO A 15 -4.62 -3.91 5.41
C PRO A 15 -4.40 -2.48 4.95
N ASP A 16 -3.77 -1.68 5.81
CA ASP A 16 -3.55 -0.25 5.59
C ASP A 16 -2.63 -0.05 4.38
N ALA A 17 -3.15 0.52 3.29
CA ALA A 17 -2.37 0.92 2.11
C ALA A 17 -1.21 1.88 2.47
N GLY A 18 -1.22 2.45 3.68
CA GLY A 18 -0.10 3.20 4.26
C GLY A 18 1.15 2.37 4.53
N LEU A 19 1.01 1.08 4.88
CA LEU A 19 2.15 0.20 5.21
C LEU A 19 3.02 -0.08 3.98
N GLY A 20 2.41 -0.37 2.83
CA GLY A 20 3.15 -0.58 1.58
C GLY A 20 3.95 0.65 1.15
N LYS A 21 3.37 1.85 1.34
CA LYS A 21 4.07 3.12 1.06
C LYS A 21 5.23 3.37 2.02
N GLN A 22 5.08 3.05 3.31
CA GLN A 22 6.16 3.17 4.29
C GLN A 22 7.32 2.22 3.97
N ASN A 23 7.01 0.98 3.61
CA ASN A 23 8.03 -0.01 3.21
C ASN A 23 8.78 0.42 1.95
N LEU A 24 8.08 1.03 0.98
CA LEU A 24 8.70 1.60 -0.21
C LEU A 24 9.67 2.75 0.13
N THR A 25 9.31 3.62 1.08
CA THR A 25 10.20 4.72 1.52
C THR A 25 11.44 4.21 2.25
N ASN A 26 11.29 3.14 3.04
CA ASN A 26 12.38 2.55 3.80
C ASN A 26 13.22 1.54 2.99
N LEU A 27 12.75 1.14 1.80
CA LEU A 27 13.31 0.07 0.97
C LEU A 27 13.43 -1.25 1.75
N ASP A 28 12.40 -1.57 2.55
CA ASP A 28 12.37 -2.78 3.36
C ASP A 28 11.71 -3.92 2.58
N PHE A 29 12.54 -4.72 1.91
CA PHE A 29 12.09 -5.84 1.08
C PHE A 29 11.39 -6.93 1.91
N ASN A 30 11.94 -7.27 3.08
CA ASN A 30 11.44 -8.35 3.91
C ASN A 30 10.10 -7.99 4.57
N ALA A 31 9.95 -6.74 5.03
CA ALA A 31 8.69 -6.27 5.57
C ALA A 31 7.57 -6.29 4.51
N GLN A 32 7.89 -5.90 3.27
CA GLN A 32 6.93 -5.93 2.17
C GLN A 32 6.58 -7.37 1.74
N ALA A 33 7.56 -8.28 1.69
CA ALA A 33 7.31 -9.70 1.41
C ALA A 33 6.41 -10.34 2.48
N ALA A 34 6.66 -10.05 3.76
CA ALA A 34 5.83 -10.53 4.87
C ALA A 34 4.40 -9.99 4.79
N LEU A 35 4.22 -8.73 4.38
CA LEU A 35 2.89 -8.14 4.17
C LEU A 35 2.11 -8.90 3.10
N ILE A 36 2.74 -9.22 1.96
CA ILE A 36 2.12 -9.98 0.86
C ILE A 36 1.74 -11.39 1.34
N LEU A 37 2.62 -12.08 2.07
CA LEU A 37 2.35 -13.41 2.60
C LEU A 37 1.18 -13.42 3.59
N ASN A 38 1.07 -12.41 4.45
CA ASN A 38 -0.05 -12.27 5.38
C ASN A 38 -1.37 -12.07 4.63
N GLN A 39 -1.37 -11.24 3.58
CA GLN A 39 -2.55 -11.05 2.73
C GLN A 39 -2.92 -12.31 1.95
N HIS A 40 -1.93 -13.05 1.43
CA HIS A 40 -2.13 -14.33 0.76
C HIS A 40 -2.79 -15.34 1.70
N ALA A 41 -2.29 -15.49 2.93
CA ALA A 41 -2.88 -16.36 3.94
C ALA A 41 -4.33 -15.97 4.28
N ALA A 42 -4.62 -14.67 4.37
CA ALA A 42 -5.95 -14.15 4.62
C ALA A 42 -6.92 -14.43 3.45
N ILE A 43 -6.46 -14.31 2.20
CA ILE A 43 -7.23 -14.68 1.01
C ILE A 43 -7.58 -16.18 1.03
N VAL A 44 -6.61 -17.04 1.35
CA VAL A 44 -6.84 -18.49 1.44
C VAL A 44 -7.87 -18.83 2.53
N ALA A 45 -7.83 -18.13 3.67
CA ALA A 45 -8.82 -18.28 4.73
C ALA A 45 -10.23 -17.87 4.26
N ASP A 46 -10.37 -16.70 3.65
CA ASP A 46 -11.64 -16.21 3.12
C ASP A 46 -12.19 -17.14 2.01
N MET A 47 -11.31 -17.70 1.17
CA MET A 47 -11.70 -18.67 0.13
C MET A 47 -12.26 -19.96 0.73
N ARG A 48 -11.64 -20.48 1.81
CA ARG A 48 -12.15 -21.64 2.54
C ARG A 48 -13.51 -21.37 3.18
N GLU A 49 -13.68 -20.20 3.78
CA GLU A 49 -14.96 -19.76 4.37
C GLU A 49 -16.05 -19.64 3.29
N ARG A 50 -15.74 -19.01 2.15
CA ARG A 50 -16.67 -18.92 1.01
C ARG A 50 -17.09 -20.30 0.52
N ASP A 51 -16.15 -21.23 0.43
CA ASP A 51 -16.43 -22.58 -0.03
C ASP A 51 -17.30 -23.33 1.00
N GLN A 52 -17.12 -23.12 2.31
CA GLN A 52 -18.03 -23.66 3.34
C GLN A 52 -19.45 -23.09 3.22
N VAL A 53 -19.58 -21.77 3.08
CA VAL A 53 -20.86 -21.06 2.89
C VAL A 53 -21.58 -21.54 1.63
N LYS A 54 -20.84 -21.91 0.58
CA LYS A 54 -21.40 -22.45 -0.66
C LYS A 54 -21.99 -23.86 -0.49
N HIS A 55 -21.43 -24.68 0.39
CA HIS A 55 -21.91 -26.04 0.64
C HIS A 55 -23.07 -26.07 1.66
N ASP A 56 -23.20 -25.02 2.48
CA ASP A 56 -24.33 -24.87 3.39
C ASP A 56 -25.57 -24.33 2.65
N LYS A 57 -26.59 -25.19 2.51
CA LYS A 57 -27.86 -24.85 1.83
C LYS A 57 -28.72 -23.86 2.62
N THR A 58 -28.39 -23.62 3.90
CA THR A 58 -29.12 -22.70 4.78
C THR A 58 -28.53 -21.29 4.80
N ALA A 59 -27.33 -21.12 4.24
CA ALA A 59 -26.63 -19.84 4.26
C ALA A 59 -27.21 -18.85 3.24
N HIS A 60 -27.31 -17.58 3.66
CA HIS A 60 -27.86 -16.52 2.82
C HIS A 60 -26.90 -16.19 1.65
N PRO A 61 -27.38 -16.05 0.40
CA PRO A 61 -26.54 -15.76 -0.77
C PRO A 61 -25.72 -14.46 -0.62
N ILE A 62 -26.18 -13.52 0.20
CA ILE A 62 -25.45 -12.28 0.53
C ILE A 62 -24.09 -12.57 1.22
N ALA A 63 -24.00 -13.60 2.07
CA ALA A 63 -22.75 -13.94 2.75
C ALA A 63 -21.67 -14.38 1.74
N HIS A 64 -22.05 -15.18 0.75
CA HIS A 64 -21.18 -15.57 -0.35
C HIS A 64 -20.73 -14.37 -1.20
N ILE A 65 -21.63 -13.42 -1.48
CA ILE A 65 -21.32 -12.20 -2.24
C ILE A 65 -20.34 -11.31 -1.45
N LYS A 66 -20.56 -11.11 -0.15
CA LYS A 66 -19.68 -10.32 0.72
C LYS A 66 -18.27 -10.92 0.80
N LEU A 67 -18.16 -12.23 0.98
CA LEU A 67 -16.87 -12.94 0.99
C LEU A 67 -16.16 -12.85 -0.36
N THR A 68 -16.89 -13.00 -1.47
CA THR A 68 -16.32 -12.88 -2.81
C THR A 68 -15.78 -11.47 -3.06
N SER A 69 -16.53 -10.43 -2.68
CA SER A 69 -16.08 -9.03 -2.79
C SER A 69 -14.83 -8.76 -1.94
N ARG A 70 -14.80 -9.26 -0.69
CA ARG A 70 -13.63 -9.14 0.19
C ARG A 70 -12.38 -9.79 -0.42
N ILE A 71 -12.51 -10.98 -0.99
CA ILE A 71 -11.43 -11.69 -1.67
C ILE A 71 -10.92 -10.87 -2.86
N GLU A 72 -11.82 -10.33 -3.70
CA GLU A 72 -11.45 -9.51 -4.86
C GLU A 72 -10.66 -8.25 -4.45
N VAL A 73 -11.10 -7.54 -3.40
CA VAL A 73 -10.39 -6.38 -2.87
C VAL A 73 -8.99 -6.76 -2.37
N ARG A 74 -8.87 -7.87 -1.62
CA ARG A 74 -7.57 -8.35 -1.13
C ARG A 74 -6.64 -8.78 -2.25
N ILE A 75 -7.15 -9.40 -3.32
CA ILE A 75 -6.35 -9.75 -4.50
C ILE A 75 -5.82 -8.48 -5.18
N GLN A 76 -6.64 -7.44 -5.32
CA GLN A 76 -6.18 -6.15 -5.86
C GLN A 76 -5.09 -5.53 -4.99
N GLN A 77 -5.24 -5.60 -3.67
CA GLN A 77 -4.24 -5.10 -2.73
C GLN A 77 -2.91 -5.87 -2.86
N VAL A 78 -2.95 -7.20 -2.91
CA VAL A 78 -1.76 -8.05 -3.13
C VAL A 78 -1.04 -7.67 -4.42
N ARG A 79 -1.76 -7.40 -5.52
CA ARG A 79 -1.15 -6.95 -6.78
C ARG A 79 -0.39 -5.63 -6.60
N SER A 80 -1.01 -4.64 -5.95
CA SER A 80 -0.35 -3.37 -5.67
C SER A 80 0.89 -3.54 -4.78
N ASP A 81 0.79 -4.39 -3.75
CA ASP A 81 1.92 -4.65 -2.85
C ASP A 81 3.06 -5.41 -3.54
N LEU A 82 2.75 -6.24 -4.54
CA LEU A 82 3.72 -6.96 -5.34
C LEU A 82 4.45 -6.04 -6.33
N GLU A 83 3.75 -5.08 -6.94
CA GLU A 83 4.38 -4.00 -7.72
C GLU A 83 5.35 -3.18 -6.85
N ILE A 84 4.94 -2.84 -5.63
CA ILE A 84 5.81 -2.14 -4.67
C ILE A 84 7.05 -2.97 -4.35
N LEU A 85 6.90 -4.28 -4.10
CA LEU A 85 8.03 -5.18 -3.85
C LEU A 85 9.01 -5.21 -5.03
N HIS A 86 8.50 -5.23 -6.26
CA HIS A 86 9.32 -5.18 -7.47
C HIS A 86 10.11 -3.88 -7.58
N VAL A 87 9.47 -2.74 -7.29
CA VAL A 87 10.15 -1.42 -7.27
C VAL A 87 11.21 -1.35 -6.18
N ILE A 88 10.96 -1.92 -4.99
CA ILE A 88 11.96 -1.99 -3.91
C ILE A 88 13.17 -2.80 -4.37
N TYR A 89 12.95 -3.98 -4.96
CA TYR A 89 14.01 -4.83 -5.49
C TYR A 89 14.85 -4.10 -6.57
N GLU A 90 14.19 -3.45 -7.52
CA GLU A 90 14.86 -2.68 -8.58
C GLU A 90 15.71 -1.54 -8.00
N ARG A 91 15.20 -0.80 -7.00
CA ARG A 91 15.95 0.27 -6.34
C ARG A 91 17.15 -0.23 -5.55
N ILE A 92 17.04 -1.39 -4.90
CA ILE A 92 18.14 -2.02 -4.17
C ILE A 92 19.25 -2.47 -5.14
N THR A 93 18.88 -3.10 -6.25
CA THR A 93 19.83 -3.64 -7.25
C THR A 93 20.51 -2.55 -8.07
N THR A 94 19.78 -1.51 -8.48
CA THR A 94 20.33 -0.40 -9.28
C THR A 94 21.20 0.55 -8.46
N SER A 95 20.89 0.77 -7.18
CA SER A 95 21.64 1.69 -6.34
C SER A 95 22.84 1.04 -5.67
N LYS A 96 24.05 1.42 -6.09
CA LYS A 96 25.32 1.00 -5.46
C LYS A 96 25.38 1.28 -3.96
N LYS A 97 24.66 2.30 -3.46
CA LYS A 97 24.61 2.66 -2.04
C LYS A 97 23.79 1.67 -1.22
N HIS A 98 22.65 1.22 -1.76
CA HIS A 98 21.76 0.28 -1.07
C HIS A 98 22.23 -1.16 -1.24
N ARG A 99 22.81 -1.50 -2.41
CA ARG A 99 23.44 -2.81 -2.64
C ARG A 99 24.53 -3.16 -1.63
N LYS A 100 25.30 -2.17 -1.14
CA LYS A 100 26.34 -2.39 -0.11
C LYS A 100 25.79 -2.87 1.25
N LYS A 101 24.49 -2.75 1.50
CA LYS A 101 23.87 -3.22 2.76
C LYS A 101 23.54 -4.71 2.73
N TYR A 102 23.54 -5.32 1.56
CA TYR A 102 23.07 -6.69 1.35
C TYR A 102 24.20 -7.52 0.73
N THR A 103 24.27 -8.80 1.08
CA THR A 103 25.18 -9.73 0.43
C THR A 103 24.64 -10.12 -0.95
N ASP A 104 25.50 -10.61 -1.85
CA ASP A 104 25.05 -11.10 -3.16
C ASP A 104 24.12 -12.32 -3.00
N GLU A 105 24.24 -13.07 -1.89
CA GLU A 105 23.33 -14.17 -1.55
C GLU A 105 21.95 -13.66 -1.12
N ASP A 106 21.88 -12.58 -0.34
CA ASP A 106 20.60 -11.94 0.02
C ASP A 106 19.85 -11.43 -1.20
N ILE A 107 20.57 -10.82 -2.16
CA ILE A 107 19.97 -10.29 -3.39
C ILE A 107 19.39 -11.43 -4.23
N LYS A 108 20.09 -12.56 -4.32
CA LYS A 108 19.60 -13.75 -5.01
C LYS A 108 18.37 -14.34 -4.29
N ASN A 109 18.39 -14.39 -2.97
CA ASN A 109 17.23 -14.83 -2.19
C ASN A 109 16.02 -13.89 -2.38
N PHE A 110 16.24 -12.57 -2.55
CA PHE A 110 15.17 -11.62 -2.86
C PHE A 110 14.57 -11.88 -4.25
N GLU A 111 15.41 -12.18 -5.25
CA GLU A 111 14.97 -12.55 -6.59
C GLU A 111 14.13 -13.84 -6.57
N ASP A 112 14.60 -14.88 -5.88
CA ASP A 112 13.89 -16.15 -5.72
C ASP A 112 12.54 -15.95 -4.98
N THR A 113 12.53 -15.12 -3.93
CA THR A 113 11.32 -14.78 -3.16
C THR A 113 10.31 -14.03 -4.04
N LEU A 114 10.78 -13.06 -4.81
CA LEU A 114 9.94 -12.31 -5.74
C LEU A 114 9.32 -13.24 -6.79
N HIS A 115 10.12 -14.12 -7.40
CA HIS A 115 9.64 -15.05 -8.42
C HIS A 115 8.57 -16.00 -7.85
N ASN A 116 8.81 -16.56 -6.66
CA ASN A 116 7.85 -17.44 -5.99
C ASN A 116 6.55 -16.70 -5.63
N LEU A 117 6.63 -15.47 -5.12
CA LEU A 117 5.44 -14.67 -4.82
C LEU A 117 4.64 -14.31 -6.08
N VAL A 118 5.31 -13.98 -7.19
CA VAL A 118 4.66 -13.76 -8.49
C VAL A 118 3.93 -15.02 -8.94
N GLU A 119 4.57 -16.18 -8.86
CA GLU A 119 3.98 -17.46 -9.24
C GLU A 119 2.75 -17.79 -8.38
N GLN A 120 2.86 -17.64 -7.05
CA GLN A 120 1.73 -17.86 -6.13
C GLN A 120 0.57 -16.89 -6.39
N CYS A 121 0.85 -15.64 -6.72
CA CYS A 121 -0.18 -14.65 -7.01
C CYS A 121 -0.79 -14.83 -8.41
N SER A 122 -0.07 -15.41 -9.37
CA SER A 122 -0.59 -15.72 -10.71
C SER A 122 -1.76 -16.72 -10.68
N MET A 123 -1.88 -17.52 -9.60
CA MET A 123 -3.01 -18.42 -9.40
C MET A 123 -4.36 -17.67 -9.32
N TYR A 124 -4.35 -16.38 -8.97
CA TYR A 124 -5.54 -15.54 -8.95
C TYR A 124 -5.99 -15.09 -10.34
N ASP A 125 -5.07 -14.98 -11.30
CA ASP A 125 -5.35 -14.53 -12.67
C ASP A 125 -5.91 -15.66 -13.54
N GLY A 126 -5.62 -16.91 -13.17
CA GLY A 126 -6.04 -18.11 -13.87
C GLY A 126 -7.53 -18.42 -13.74
N GLY A 127 -8.42 -17.52 -14.17
CA GLY A 127 -9.74 -17.73 -14.80
C GLY A 127 -10.79 -18.68 -14.20
N LYS A 128 -10.48 -19.51 -13.21
CA LYS A 128 -11.37 -20.52 -12.63
C LYS A 128 -12.46 -19.91 -11.73
N TYR A 129 -12.36 -18.61 -11.46
CA TYR A 129 -13.39 -17.82 -10.78
C TYR A 129 -14.10 -16.81 -11.69
N ARG A 130 -13.91 -16.91 -13.03
CA ARG A 130 -14.73 -16.15 -13.98
C ARG A 130 -16.16 -16.69 -13.93
N ARG A 131 -17.03 -15.90 -13.30
CA ARG A 131 -18.48 -16.05 -13.20
C ARG A 131 -19.12 -16.88 -14.33
N GLN A 132 -19.65 -18.07 -13.99
CA GLN A 132 -20.82 -18.63 -14.68
C GLN A 132 -22.10 -18.02 -14.08
N THR A 133 -22.23 -16.69 -14.07
CA THR A 133 -23.52 -16.06 -13.76
C THR A 133 -24.26 -15.84 -15.08
N THR A 134 -24.94 -16.90 -15.53
CA THR A 134 -26.20 -16.90 -16.31
C THR A 134 -26.36 -18.28 -16.94
N ALA A 135 -26.71 -19.27 -16.11
CA ALA A 135 -27.51 -20.36 -16.65
C ALA A 135 -28.87 -19.75 -17.03
N LYS A 136 -28.99 -19.25 -18.26
CA LYS A 136 -30.29 -19.03 -18.90
C LYS A 136 -30.99 -20.39 -18.91
N ARG A 137 -31.73 -20.73 -17.86
CA ARG A 137 -32.79 -21.72 -17.96
C ARG A 137 -33.77 -21.15 -18.99
N ARG A 138 -33.65 -21.61 -20.23
CA ARG A 138 -34.75 -21.53 -21.19
C ARG A 138 -35.87 -22.35 -20.55
N LEU A 139 -36.79 -21.66 -19.91
CA LEU A 139 -38.08 -22.22 -19.55
C LEU A 139 -38.77 -22.47 -20.90
N ASN A 140 -38.68 -23.71 -21.40
CA ASN A 140 -39.62 -24.18 -22.42
C ASN A 140 -40.97 -24.26 -21.73
N VAL A 141 -41.68 -23.14 -21.72
CA VAL A 141 -43.12 -23.15 -21.46
C VAL A 141 -43.72 -23.64 -22.76
N ASP A 142 -44.08 -24.92 -22.78
CA ASP A 142 -44.90 -25.46 -23.85
C ASP A 142 -46.30 -24.85 -23.70
N PHE A 143 -46.68 -23.97 -24.62
CA PHE A 143 -48.00 -23.33 -24.66
C PHE A 143 -49.06 -24.23 -25.31
N SER A 144 -48.74 -25.50 -25.53
CA SER A 144 -49.68 -26.49 -26.05
C SER A 144 -50.51 -27.09 -24.90
N ALA A 145 -51.33 -26.28 -24.24
CA ALA A 145 -52.35 -26.75 -23.32
C ALA A 145 -53.73 -26.58 -23.94
N ALA A 146 -54.28 -27.74 -24.31
CA ALA A 146 -55.67 -28.15 -24.31
C ALA A 146 -56.77 -27.07 -24.33
N ASP A 147 -57.60 -27.17 -25.36
CA ASP A 147 -58.98 -26.72 -25.39
C ASP A 147 -59.74 -27.13 -24.12
N GLY A 148 -60.27 -26.14 -23.40
CA GLY A 148 -61.29 -26.33 -22.38
C GLY A 148 -61.35 -25.17 -21.37
N PRO A 149 -62.51 -24.55 -21.12
CA PRO A 149 -62.68 -23.62 -20.01
C PRO A 149 -62.73 -24.44 -18.71
N GLU A 150 -61.58 -24.72 -18.10
CA GLU A 150 -61.56 -25.20 -16.72
C GLU A 150 -62.02 -24.06 -15.81
N GLU A 151 -63.18 -24.26 -15.17
CA GLU A 151 -63.65 -23.39 -14.12
C GLU A 151 -62.64 -23.41 -12.98
N VAL A 152 -61.86 -22.32 -12.87
CA VAL A 152 -60.88 -22.06 -11.81
C VAL A 152 -61.52 -22.40 -10.47
N THR A 153 -61.04 -23.47 -9.84
CA THR A 153 -61.56 -23.93 -8.56
C THR A 153 -61.28 -22.88 -7.48
N GLU A 154 -62.16 -22.80 -6.48
CA GLU A 154 -62.08 -21.77 -5.44
C GLU A 154 -60.76 -21.83 -4.63
N GLU A 155 -60.15 -23.02 -4.56
CA GLU A 155 -58.81 -23.22 -4.00
C GLU A 155 -57.69 -22.58 -4.84
N GLU A 156 -57.80 -22.57 -6.16
CA GLU A 156 -56.83 -21.91 -7.05
C GLU A 156 -56.93 -20.39 -6.96
N ARG A 157 -58.14 -19.85 -6.76
CA ARG A 157 -58.34 -18.42 -6.49
C ARG A 157 -57.73 -18.00 -5.16
N MET A 158 -57.82 -18.84 -4.12
CA MET A 158 -57.16 -18.58 -2.83
C MET A 158 -55.63 -18.68 -2.91
N ARG A 159 -55.07 -19.65 -3.65
CA ARG A 159 -53.61 -19.72 -3.86
C ARG A 159 -53.09 -18.54 -4.68
N ALA A 160 -53.86 -18.08 -5.66
CA ALA A 160 -53.52 -16.90 -6.45
C ALA A 160 -53.53 -15.63 -5.59
N SER A 161 -54.54 -15.45 -4.73
CA SER A 161 -54.61 -14.29 -3.84
C SER A 161 -53.47 -14.28 -2.79
N GLU A 162 -53.13 -15.42 -2.21
CA GLU A 162 -51.95 -15.54 -1.33
C GLU A 162 -50.64 -15.23 -2.06
N SER A 163 -50.51 -15.66 -3.31
CA SER A 163 -49.32 -15.40 -4.13
C SER A 163 -49.19 -13.90 -4.45
N ILE A 164 -50.30 -13.25 -4.79
CA ILE A 164 -50.37 -11.79 -5.00
C ILE A 164 -49.98 -11.04 -3.72
N GLN A 165 -50.45 -11.50 -2.56
CA GLN A 165 -50.13 -10.87 -1.27
C GLN A 165 -48.65 -11.04 -0.90
N ARG A 166 -48.07 -12.21 -1.15
CA ARG A 166 -46.61 -12.45 -1.02
C ARG A 166 -45.80 -11.58 -1.97
N TRP A 167 -46.28 -11.35 -3.18
CA TRP A 167 -45.60 -10.49 -4.15
C TRP A 167 -45.64 -9.04 -3.71
N ARG A 168 -46.80 -8.55 -3.26
CA ARG A 168 -46.95 -7.19 -2.75
C ARG A 168 -46.06 -6.91 -1.53
N LYS A 169 -45.91 -7.89 -0.63
CA LYS A 169 -44.99 -7.77 0.51
C LYS A 169 -43.53 -7.70 0.08
N ARG A 170 -43.12 -8.54 -0.87
CA ARG A 170 -41.76 -8.49 -1.43
C ARG A 170 -41.46 -7.18 -2.15
N ASP A 171 -42.46 -6.62 -2.82
CA ASP A 171 -42.31 -5.34 -3.54
C ASP A 171 -42.09 -4.19 -2.55
N GLN A 172 -42.86 -4.17 -1.45
CA GLN A 172 -42.64 -3.22 -0.36
C GLN A 172 -41.27 -3.36 0.30
N ASP A 173 -40.81 -4.59 0.54
CA ASP A 173 -39.47 -4.84 1.08
C ASP A 173 -38.38 -4.38 0.09
N PHE A 174 -38.62 -4.51 -1.22
CA PHE A 174 -37.69 -4.07 -2.26
C PHE A 174 -37.64 -2.54 -2.38
N ASP A 175 -38.78 -1.87 -2.31
CA ASP A 175 -38.85 -0.40 -2.26
C ASP A 175 -38.11 0.15 -1.03
N HIS A 176 -38.25 -0.51 0.12
CA HIS A 176 -37.53 -0.13 1.32
C HIS A 176 -36.01 -0.26 1.14
N GLN A 177 -35.54 -1.38 0.56
CA GLN A 177 -34.13 -1.60 0.26
C GLN A 177 -33.57 -0.57 -0.74
N LEU A 178 -34.36 -0.19 -1.76
CA LEU A 178 -33.96 0.85 -2.70
C LEU A 178 -33.76 2.20 -2.02
N LEU A 179 -34.61 2.52 -1.05
CA LEU A 179 -34.53 3.76 -0.29
C LEU A 179 -33.30 3.78 0.62
N GLU A 180 -33.01 2.67 1.31
CA GLU A 180 -31.78 2.52 2.10
C GLU A 180 -30.51 2.62 1.24
N ILE A 181 -30.51 2.04 0.03
CA ILE A 181 -29.39 2.16 -0.91
C ILE A 181 -29.21 3.62 -1.34
N GLY A 182 -30.30 4.32 -1.64
CA GLY A 182 -30.25 5.75 -1.98
C GLY A 182 -29.58 6.58 -0.89
N GLU A 183 -29.99 6.38 0.36
CA GLU A 183 -29.42 7.09 1.52
C GLU A 183 -27.95 6.70 1.77
N ALA A 184 -27.59 5.43 1.58
CA ALA A 184 -26.20 4.98 1.70
C ALA A 184 -25.30 5.60 0.62
N VAL A 185 -25.80 5.73 -0.62
CA VAL A 185 -25.08 6.37 -1.73
C VAL A 185 -24.89 7.86 -1.48
N GLU A 186 -25.91 8.55 -0.95
CA GLU A 186 -25.81 9.97 -0.58
C GLU A 186 -24.74 10.18 0.50
N ARG A 187 -24.74 9.35 1.56
CA ARG A 187 -23.70 9.37 2.59
C ARG A 187 -22.30 9.11 2.04
N ILE A 188 -22.16 8.21 1.07
CA ILE A 188 -20.87 7.96 0.40
C ILE A 188 -20.44 9.18 -0.41
N GLY A 189 -21.39 9.84 -1.08
CA GLY A 189 -21.16 11.09 -1.82
C GLY A 189 -20.59 12.19 -0.92
N ASP A 190 -21.21 12.42 0.24
CA ASP A 190 -20.77 13.43 1.21
C ASP A 190 -19.36 13.13 1.73
N VAL A 191 -19.09 11.87 2.10
CA VAL A 191 -17.75 11.45 2.56
C VAL A 191 -16.71 11.62 1.45
N ALA A 192 -17.06 11.32 0.19
CA ALA A 192 -16.16 11.49 -0.95
C ALA A 192 -15.78 12.96 -1.17
N VAL A 193 -16.73 13.90 -1.02
CA VAL A 193 -16.47 15.34 -1.09
C VAL A 193 -15.48 15.76 0.02
N VAL A 194 -15.73 15.34 1.26
CA VAL A 194 -14.85 15.66 2.40
C VAL A 194 -13.44 15.08 2.20
N ILE A 195 -13.33 13.86 1.66
CA ILE A 195 -12.03 13.25 1.34
C ILE A 195 -11.32 14.07 0.24
N GLY A 196 -12.05 14.48 -0.80
CA GLY A 196 -11.52 15.32 -1.87
C GLY A 196 -10.97 16.65 -1.36
N GLU A 197 -11.70 17.34 -0.49
CA GLU A 197 -11.25 18.58 0.14
C GLU A 197 -10.01 18.38 0.99
N LYS A 198 -9.99 17.35 1.85
CA LYS A 198 -8.81 17.03 2.68
C LYS A 198 -7.59 16.65 1.84
N ALA A 199 -7.78 15.90 0.76
CA ALA A 199 -6.70 15.54 -0.16
C ALA A 199 -6.10 16.77 -0.82
N ASN A 200 -6.94 17.72 -1.25
CA ASN A 200 -6.48 18.98 -1.83
C ASN A 200 -5.73 19.85 -0.79
N GLU A 201 -6.21 19.91 0.45
CA GLU A 201 -5.53 20.62 1.53
C GLU A 201 -4.15 20.01 1.84
N GLN A 202 -4.07 18.67 1.87
CA GLN A 202 -2.81 17.95 2.07
C GLN A 202 -1.84 18.19 0.90
N ALA A 203 -2.32 18.19 -0.34
CA ALA A 203 -1.50 18.50 -1.52
C ALA A 203 -0.90 19.92 -1.42
N LYS A 204 -1.71 20.91 -1.02
CA LYS A 204 -1.24 22.29 -0.81
C LYS A 204 -0.18 22.38 0.30
N LYS A 205 -0.38 21.69 1.42
CA LYS A 205 0.61 21.62 2.52
C LYS A 205 1.91 20.94 2.08
N ALA A 206 1.82 19.88 1.27
CA ALA A 206 2.98 19.19 0.73
C ALA A 206 3.82 20.10 -0.18
N ILE A 207 3.16 20.85 -1.09
CA ILE A 207 3.84 21.83 -1.95
C ILE A 207 4.55 22.91 -1.12
N GLN A 208 3.88 23.46 -0.11
CA GLN A 208 4.50 24.46 0.79
C GLN A 208 5.69 23.88 1.57
N THR A 209 5.59 22.63 2.02
CA THR A 209 6.68 21.95 2.74
C THR A 209 7.87 21.72 1.81
N MET A 210 7.63 21.29 0.58
CA MET A 210 8.68 21.10 -0.42
C MET A 210 9.40 22.42 -0.74
N SER A 211 8.66 23.52 -0.87
CA SER A 211 9.22 24.87 -1.03
C SER A 211 10.16 25.25 0.11
N LYS A 212 9.74 25.02 1.37
CA LYS A 212 10.59 25.29 2.55
C LYS A 212 11.83 24.40 2.60
N VAL A 213 11.70 23.12 2.25
CA VAL A 213 12.84 22.19 2.19
C VAL A 213 13.84 22.65 1.15
N GLN A 214 13.39 23.14 0.01
CA GLN A 214 14.26 23.65 -1.03
C GLN A 214 15.00 24.92 -0.57
N GLU A 215 14.30 25.87 0.04
CA GLU A 215 14.89 27.07 0.63
C GLU A 215 15.94 26.72 1.71
N THR A 216 15.62 25.81 2.63
CA THR A 216 16.57 25.35 3.65
C THR A 216 17.77 24.62 3.04
N THR A 217 17.58 23.87 1.96
CA THR A 217 18.67 23.18 1.26
C THR A 217 19.62 24.19 0.61
N ASP A 218 19.07 25.23 0.00
CA ASP A 218 19.85 26.31 -0.59
C ASP A 218 20.64 27.05 0.51
N GLU A 219 20.01 27.39 1.63
CA GLU A 219 20.70 27.99 2.80
C GLU A 219 21.85 27.10 3.31
N ILE A 220 21.61 25.81 3.52
CA ILE A 220 22.67 24.86 3.95
C ILE A 220 23.82 24.82 2.95
N SER A 221 23.52 24.88 1.65
CA SER A 221 24.54 24.90 0.61
C SER A 221 25.40 26.16 0.69
N THR A 222 24.78 27.33 0.93
CA THR A 222 25.50 28.60 1.09
C THR A 222 26.40 28.60 2.32
N VAL A 223 25.89 28.11 3.46
CA VAL A 223 26.66 27.99 4.71
C VAL A 223 27.83 27.03 4.52
N SER A 224 27.62 25.90 3.84
CA SER A 224 28.69 24.94 3.53
C SER A 224 29.78 25.56 2.67
N TYR A 225 29.41 26.38 1.68
CA TYR A 225 30.36 27.12 0.86
C TYR A 225 31.16 28.15 1.66
N GLN A 226 30.50 28.88 2.56
CA GLN A 226 31.15 29.83 3.46
C GLN A 226 32.15 29.13 4.39
N ILE A 227 31.77 28.01 5.01
CA ILE A 227 32.65 27.21 5.87
C ILE A 227 33.89 26.76 5.08
N LYS A 228 33.71 26.24 3.87
CA LYS A 228 34.83 25.80 3.01
C LYS A 228 35.78 26.96 2.69
N THR A 229 35.22 28.14 2.42
CA THR A 229 36.00 29.35 2.13
C THR A 229 36.78 29.82 3.36
N LEU A 230 36.16 29.80 4.54
CA LEU A 230 36.82 30.13 5.80
C LEU A 230 37.94 29.14 6.14
N LEU A 231 37.74 27.84 5.92
CA LEU A 231 38.79 26.82 6.09
C LEU A 231 39.98 27.08 5.18
N LYS A 232 39.73 27.35 3.89
CA LYS A 232 40.80 27.65 2.93
C LYS A 232 41.59 28.90 3.32
N ARG A 233 40.90 29.93 3.83
CA ARG A 233 41.54 31.16 4.32
C ARG A 233 42.38 30.91 5.58
N ARG A 234 41.87 30.12 6.53
CA ARG A 234 42.62 29.68 7.72
C ARG A 234 43.89 28.94 7.34
N TYR A 235 43.80 27.96 6.43
CA TYR A 235 44.95 27.20 5.96
C TYR A 235 46.01 28.08 5.33
N ASN A 236 45.62 29.00 4.44
CA ASN A 236 46.56 29.94 3.81
C ASN A 236 47.24 30.87 4.83
N LEU A 237 46.51 31.31 5.87
CA LEU A 237 47.07 32.13 6.94
C LEU A 237 48.06 31.34 7.80
N GLU A 238 47.73 30.10 8.19
CA GLU A 238 48.67 29.23 8.92
C GLU A 238 49.95 28.98 8.12
N LEU A 239 49.82 28.74 6.82
CA LEU A 239 50.96 28.49 5.95
C LEU A 239 51.85 29.74 5.82
N GLY A 240 51.24 30.92 5.68
CA GLY A 240 51.95 32.20 5.71
C GLY A 240 52.68 32.45 7.02
N PHE A 241 52.03 32.19 8.17
CA PHE A 241 52.65 32.29 9.50
C PHE A 241 53.81 31.31 9.68
N ARG A 242 53.66 30.06 9.22
CA ARG A 242 54.74 29.06 9.27
C ARG A 242 55.95 29.49 8.46
N ILE A 243 55.74 29.98 7.23
CA ILE A 243 56.84 30.49 6.39
C ILE A 243 57.50 31.71 7.05
N GLY A 244 56.71 32.64 7.57
CA GLY A 244 57.21 33.82 8.28
C GLY A 244 58.10 33.46 9.48
N LEU A 245 57.67 32.49 10.29
CA LEU A 245 58.45 31.97 11.43
C LEU A 245 59.77 31.32 11.01
N ILE A 246 59.79 30.58 9.89
CA ILE A 246 61.02 29.97 9.37
C ILE A 246 62.01 31.05 8.94
N ILE A 247 61.52 32.10 8.26
CA ILE A 247 62.37 33.20 7.80
C ILE A 247 62.95 33.98 9.00
N THR A 248 62.14 34.31 10.00
CA THR A 248 62.64 35.02 11.19
C THR A 248 63.67 34.17 11.96
N PHE A 249 63.45 32.87 12.06
CA PHE A 249 64.43 31.94 12.64
C PHE A 249 65.77 31.94 11.88
N LEU A 250 65.73 31.87 10.55
CA LEU A 250 66.93 31.93 9.70
C LEU A 250 67.70 33.24 9.88
N ILE A 251 67.01 34.38 9.92
CA ILE A 251 67.65 35.69 10.13
C ILE A 251 68.34 35.73 11.49
N MET A 252 67.64 35.32 12.56
CA MET A 252 68.22 35.25 13.91
C MET A 252 69.44 34.34 13.96
N PHE A 253 69.39 33.20 13.27
CA PHE A 253 70.51 32.26 13.18
C PHE A 253 71.72 32.87 12.44
N CYS A 254 71.49 33.57 11.33
CA CYS A 254 72.56 34.28 10.61
C CYS A 254 73.21 35.38 11.46
N VAL A 255 72.41 36.18 12.18
CA VAL A 255 72.91 37.20 13.11
C VAL A 255 73.71 36.56 14.24
N PHE A 256 73.25 35.45 14.77
CA PHE A 256 73.94 34.69 15.81
C PHE A 256 75.31 34.17 15.33
N ILE A 257 75.38 33.56 14.14
CA ILE A 257 76.65 33.13 13.54
C ILE A 257 77.58 34.32 13.32
N PHE A 258 77.08 35.43 12.80
CA PHE A 258 77.88 36.64 12.59
C PHE A 258 78.47 37.16 13.91
N ALA A 259 77.67 37.21 14.97
CA ALA A 259 78.13 37.59 16.30
C ALA A 259 79.20 36.64 16.85
N LEU A 260 79.02 35.32 16.68
CA LEU A 260 80.02 34.32 17.08
C LEU A 260 81.33 34.48 16.34
N ILE A 261 81.30 34.66 15.02
CA ILE A 261 82.51 34.87 14.21
C ILE A 261 83.23 36.15 14.66
N LYS A 262 82.48 37.23 14.92
CA LYS A 262 83.05 38.48 15.43
C LYS A 262 83.69 38.30 16.81
N PHE A 263 83.07 37.51 17.68
CA PHE A 263 83.59 37.23 19.03
C PHE A 263 84.86 36.36 18.99
N LEU A 264 84.92 35.36 18.11
CA LEU A 264 86.10 34.50 17.91
C LEU A 264 87.29 35.23 17.26
N LYS A 265 87.04 36.33 16.53
CA LYS A 265 88.08 37.15 15.90
C LYS A 265 88.60 38.28 16.81
N SER A 266 87.91 38.57 17.91
CA SER A 266 88.32 39.56 18.91
C SER A 266 89.13 38.91 20.02
#